data_AF-A0A1I0XZV0-F1
#
_entry.id   AF-A0A1I0XZV0-F1
#
_cell.length_a   1.000
_cell.length_b   1.000
_cell.length_c   1.000
_cell.angle_alpha   90.00
_cell.angle_beta   90.00
_cell.angle_gamma   90.00
#
_symmetry.space_group_name_H-M   'P 1'
#
loop_
_entity.id
_entity.type
_entity.pdbx_description
1 polymer ?
#
loop_
_entity_poly.entity_id
_entity_poly.type
_entity_poly.pdbx_seq_one_letter_code
_entity_poly.pdbx_strand_id
1 'polypeptide(L)'
;MMRSLHVDGDSFLHRLQPGVKLTALAIVSLCLFTIQTPAVLAIAAIIGLAGHCMLRISPRQIWLRLRPFALIVVVVALFTAILNSPGEGLTAFFRLAALALFASLVTATTTTGDFIDVITRAALPLERIGLVRAQDVGLSIGLVIRFVPEIVSRYEAIRDAHHARGLKLNPISVAVPLIITTLRSADEIASAIDARGIRRQK
;
A
#
# COMPACT_ATOMS: atom_id res chain seq x y z
N MET A 1 -3.15 11.84 11.65
CA MET A 1 -4.21 11.54 10.66
C MET A 1 -3.59 10.83 9.46
N MET A 2 -3.66 9.49 9.40
CA MET A 2 -3.20 8.74 8.23
C MET A 2 -4.11 9.09 7.05
N ARG A 3 -3.62 9.92 6.12
CA ARG A 3 -4.36 10.25 4.90
C ARG A 3 -4.45 8.98 4.06
N SER A 4 -5.65 8.41 3.94
CA SER A 4 -5.89 7.37 2.95
C SER A 4 -5.54 7.93 1.56
N LEU A 5 -4.77 7.17 0.80
CA LEU A 5 -4.39 7.52 -0.59
C LEU A 5 -5.49 7.15 -1.59
N HIS A 6 -6.55 6.49 -1.12
CA HIS A 6 -7.74 6.17 -1.90
C HIS A 6 -8.48 7.44 -2.32
N VAL A 7 -9.00 7.46 -3.55
CA VAL A 7 -9.88 8.51 -4.04
C VAL A 7 -11.24 7.90 -4.30
N ASP A 8 -12.24 8.40 -3.57
CA ASP A 8 -13.63 8.02 -3.78
C ASP A 8 -14.06 8.47 -5.19
N GLY A 9 -14.60 7.54 -5.97
CA GLY A 9 -15.02 7.78 -7.35
C GLY A 9 -15.75 6.57 -7.92
N ASP A 10 -16.47 6.78 -9.03
CA ASP A 10 -17.31 5.75 -9.66
C ASP A 10 -16.85 5.45 -11.10
N SER A 11 -15.54 5.51 -11.34
CA SER A 11 -14.97 5.24 -12.67
C SER A 11 -15.07 3.75 -13.04
N PHE A 12 -14.95 3.42 -14.32
CA PHE A 12 -14.85 2.02 -14.79
C PHE A 12 -13.74 1.26 -14.06
N LEU A 13 -12.63 1.94 -13.78
CA LEU A 13 -11.55 1.43 -12.95
C LEU A 13 -12.04 1.10 -11.53
N HIS A 14 -12.85 1.93 -10.88
CA HIS A 14 -13.37 1.62 -9.54
C HIS A 14 -14.22 0.35 -9.51
N ARG A 15 -15.02 0.10 -10.57
CA ARG A 15 -15.94 -1.04 -10.67
C ARG A 15 -15.29 -2.40 -10.94
N LEU A 16 -14.03 -2.42 -11.38
CA LEU A 16 -13.31 -3.67 -11.59
C LEU A 16 -13.00 -4.37 -10.26
N GLN A 17 -13.09 -5.71 -10.26
CA GLN A 17 -12.74 -6.50 -9.08
C GLN A 17 -11.27 -6.22 -8.68
N PRO A 18 -10.99 -5.98 -7.39
CA PRO A 18 -9.65 -5.64 -6.90
C PRO A 18 -8.57 -6.66 -7.27
N GLY A 19 -8.90 -7.96 -7.26
CA GLY A 19 -7.97 -9.02 -7.63
C GLY A 19 -7.55 -8.95 -9.11
N VAL A 20 -8.48 -8.57 -9.99
CA VAL A 20 -8.20 -8.40 -11.42
C VAL A 20 -7.28 -7.20 -11.64
N LYS A 21 -7.49 -6.08 -10.92
CA LYS A 21 -6.62 -4.90 -11.00
C LYS A 21 -5.18 -5.23 -10.61
N LEU A 22 -5.00 -5.93 -9.49
CA LEU A 22 -3.67 -6.28 -8.98
C LEU A 22 -2.97 -7.29 -9.87
N THR A 23 -3.71 -8.27 -10.40
CA THR A 23 -3.17 -9.24 -11.36
C THR A 23 -2.80 -8.56 -12.68
N ALA A 24 -3.65 -7.68 -13.19
CA ALA A 24 -3.36 -6.88 -14.38
C ALA A 24 -2.14 -6.00 -14.17
N LEU A 25 -2.01 -5.35 -13.01
CA LEU A 25 -0.82 -4.57 -12.65
C LEU A 25 0.44 -5.45 -12.65
N ALA A 26 0.38 -6.64 -12.07
CA ALA A 26 1.51 -7.58 -12.07
C ALA A 26 1.91 -8.00 -13.48
N ILE A 27 0.94 -8.34 -14.33
CA ILE A 27 1.18 -8.73 -15.73
C ILE A 27 1.77 -7.55 -16.52
N VAL A 28 1.17 -6.36 -16.43
CA VAL A 28 1.68 -5.15 -17.10
C VAL A 28 3.09 -4.84 -16.63
N SER A 29 3.37 -4.97 -15.34
CA SER A 29 4.70 -4.78 -14.77
C SER A 29 5.71 -5.72 -15.42
N LEU A 30 5.39 -7.01 -15.52
CA LEU A 30 6.26 -8.01 -16.15
C LEU A 30 6.47 -7.71 -17.64
N CYS A 31 5.41 -7.37 -18.38
CA CYS A 31 5.49 -7.00 -19.79
C CYS A 31 6.34 -5.73 -20.02
N LEU A 32 6.29 -4.73 -19.15
CA LEU A 32 7.11 -3.53 -19.27
C LEU A 32 8.62 -3.82 -19.15
N PHE A 33 9.00 -4.89 -18.44
CA PHE A 33 10.40 -5.30 -18.32
C PHE A 33 10.91 -6.03 -19.57
N THR A 34 10.06 -6.68 -20.36
CA THR A 34 10.47 -7.33 -21.61
C THR A 34 10.67 -6.33 -22.76
N ILE A 35 10.08 -5.13 -22.65
CA ILE A 35 10.18 -4.07 -23.65
C ILE A 35 11.48 -3.27 -23.48
N GLN A 36 12.28 -3.22 -24.54
CA GLN A 36 13.51 -2.42 -24.60
C GLN A 36 13.38 -1.15 -25.45
N THR A 37 12.24 -0.94 -26.10
CA THR A 37 12.02 0.22 -26.96
C THR A 37 11.46 1.41 -26.16
N PRO A 38 12.18 2.54 -26.05
CA PRO A 38 11.76 3.67 -25.22
C PRO A 38 10.46 4.30 -25.71
N ALA A 39 10.20 4.29 -27.02
CA ALA A 39 8.96 4.81 -27.59
C ALA A 39 7.72 4.04 -27.09
N VAL A 40 7.79 2.71 -27.01
CA VAL A 40 6.68 1.89 -26.52
C VAL A 40 6.45 2.11 -25.03
N LEU A 41 7.52 2.25 -24.24
CA LEU A 41 7.45 2.59 -22.82
C LEU A 41 6.87 3.99 -22.58
N ALA A 42 7.21 4.96 -23.45
CA ALA A 42 6.62 6.30 -23.39
C ALA A 42 5.11 6.27 -23.66
N ILE A 43 4.66 5.48 -24.66
CA ILE A 43 3.23 5.26 -24.91
C ILE A 43 2.55 4.64 -23.69
N ALA A 44 3.16 3.65 -23.04
CA ALA A 44 2.63 3.04 -21.82
C ALA A 44 2.51 4.07 -20.68
N ALA A 45 3.49 4.95 -20.50
CA ALA A 45 3.43 6.04 -19.53
C ALA A 45 2.29 7.03 -19.86
N ILE A 46 2.08 7.37 -21.14
CA ILE A 46 0.97 8.23 -21.57
C ILE A 46 -0.38 7.57 -21.27
N ILE A 47 -0.53 6.26 -21.49
CA ILE A 47 -1.73 5.51 -21.13
C ILE A 47 -1.98 5.56 -19.62
N GLY A 48 -0.94 5.36 -18.81
CA GLY A 48 -1.01 5.50 -17.35
C GLY A 48 -1.45 6.91 -16.93
N LEU A 49 -0.95 7.95 -17.58
CA LEU A 49 -1.35 9.33 -17.33
C LEU A 49 -2.81 9.60 -17.73
N ALA A 50 -3.23 9.13 -18.90
CA ALA A 50 -4.61 9.24 -19.37
C ALA A 50 -5.60 8.57 -18.41
N GLY A 51 -5.22 7.43 -17.81
CA GLY A 51 -6.01 6.79 -16.76
C GLY A 51 -6.26 7.69 -15.54
N HIS A 52 -5.31 8.54 -15.16
CA HIS A 52 -5.49 9.49 -14.05
C HIS A 52 -6.44 10.63 -14.43
N CYS A 53 -6.43 11.05 -15.69
CA CYS A 53 -7.39 12.03 -16.21
C CYS A 53 -8.82 11.48 -16.16
N MET A 54 -9.02 10.18 -16.47
CA MET A 54 -10.34 9.52 -16.36
C MET A 54 -10.85 9.45 -14.92
N LEU A 55 -9.94 9.45 -13.93
CA LEU A 55 -10.27 9.48 -12.50
C LEU A 55 -10.49 10.90 -11.96
N ARG A 56 -10.41 11.93 -12.82
CA ARG A 56 -10.54 13.35 -12.46
C ARG A 56 -9.60 13.78 -11.32
N ILE A 57 -8.44 13.12 -11.21
CA ILE A 57 -7.42 13.47 -10.22
C ILE A 57 -6.73 14.75 -10.68
N SER A 58 -6.67 15.77 -9.80
CA SER A 58 -5.96 17.01 -10.12
C SER A 58 -4.48 16.73 -10.42
N PRO A 59 -3.86 17.38 -11.43
CA PRO A 59 -2.44 17.19 -11.75
C PRO A 59 -1.53 17.47 -10.55
N ARG A 60 -1.94 18.37 -9.65
CA ARG A 60 -1.24 18.61 -8.38
C ARG A 60 -1.22 17.38 -7.46
N GLN A 61 -2.32 16.63 -7.41
CA GLN A 61 -2.41 15.42 -6.60
C GLN A 61 -1.59 14.28 -7.21
N ILE A 62 -1.56 14.17 -8.54
CA ILE A 62 -0.69 13.22 -9.26
C ILE A 62 0.77 13.51 -8.93
N TRP A 63 1.19 14.78 -9.03
CA TRP A 63 2.55 15.20 -8.70
C TRP A 63 2.92 14.91 -7.24
N LEU A 64 2.04 15.22 -6.28
CA LEU A 64 2.29 14.95 -4.86
C LEU A 64 2.47 13.44 -4.57
N ARG A 65 1.74 12.56 -5.28
CA ARG A 65 1.85 11.10 -5.15
C ARG A 65 3.12 10.55 -5.79
N LEU A 66 3.49 11.08 -6.96
CA LEU A 66 4.64 10.60 -7.73
C LEU A 66 5.96 11.25 -7.30
N ARG A 67 5.94 12.42 -6.64
CA ARG A 67 7.15 13.14 -6.19
C ARG A 67 8.19 12.26 -5.48
N PRO A 68 7.84 11.41 -4.48
CA PRO A 68 8.84 10.55 -3.84
C PRO A 68 9.46 9.55 -4.82
N PHE A 69 8.67 9.02 -5.76
CA PHE A 69 9.15 8.11 -6.80
C PHE A 69 9.96 8.84 -7.87
N ALA A 70 9.61 10.08 -8.22
CA ALA A 70 10.26 10.85 -9.27
C ALA A 70 11.76 11.03 -9.00
N LEU A 71 12.15 11.23 -7.73
CA LEU A 71 13.56 11.30 -7.36
C LEU A 71 14.29 9.99 -7.70
N ILE A 72 13.72 8.85 -7.32
CA ILE A 72 14.29 7.53 -7.60
C ILE A 72 14.38 7.29 -9.10
N VAL A 73 13.31 7.59 -9.85
CA VAL A 73 13.26 7.44 -11.32
C VAL A 73 14.37 8.25 -12.00
N VAL A 74 14.52 9.52 -11.62
CA VAL A 74 15.54 10.41 -12.19
C VAL A 74 16.94 9.93 -11.85
N VAL A 75 17.19 9.55 -10.59
CA VAL A 75 18.51 9.05 -10.17
C VAL A 75 18.87 7.78 -10.93
N VAL A 76 17.97 6.79 -10.99
CA VAL A 76 18.23 5.53 -11.70
C VAL A 76 18.43 5.76 -13.19
N ALA A 77 17.58 6.58 -13.82
CA ALA A 77 17.72 6.91 -15.24
C ALA A 77 19.05 7.60 -15.54
N LEU A 78 19.47 8.56 -14.69
CA LEU A 78 20.71 9.30 -14.85
C LEU A 78 21.93 8.38 -14.70
N PHE A 79 21.97 7.58 -13.64
CA PHE A 79 23.05 6.59 -13.45
C PHE A 79 23.12 5.60 -14.61
N THR A 80 21.97 5.13 -15.09
CA THR A 80 21.90 4.20 -16.23
C THR A 80 22.38 4.86 -17.52
N ALA A 81 22.04 6.14 -17.74
CA ALA A 81 22.50 6.92 -18.89
C ALA A 81 24.02 7.12 -18.91
N ILE A 82 24.61 7.36 -17.74
CA ILE A 82 26.06 7.59 -17.57
C ILE A 82 26.84 6.27 -17.69
N LEU A 83 26.35 5.20 -17.06
CA LEU A 83 27.09 3.93 -16.97
C LEU A 83 26.95 3.04 -18.21
N ASN A 84 25.81 3.08 -18.89
CA ASN A 84 25.56 2.24 -20.06
C ASN A 84 25.44 3.10 -21.32
N SER A 85 24.25 3.67 -21.55
CA SER A 85 23.99 4.52 -22.71
C SER A 85 22.81 5.45 -22.47
N PRO A 86 22.74 6.62 -23.14
CA PRO A 86 21.59 7.52 -23.04
C PRO A 86 20.25 6.85 -23.42
N GLY A 87 20.27 5.91 -24.37
CA GLY A 87 19.09 5.13 -24.76
C GLY A 87 18.59 4.22 -23.63
N GLU A 88 19.50 3.58 -22.90
CA GLU A 88 19.16 2.77 -21.73
C GLU A 88 18.69 3.61 -20.54
N GLY A 89 19.27 4.80 -20.35
CA GLY A 89 18.74 5.77 -19.38
C GLY A 89 17.30 6.17 -19.68
N LEU A 90 16.97 6.41 -20.95
CA LEU A 90 15.63 6.79 -21.39
C LEU A 90 14.63 5.63 -21.23
N THR A 91 15.03 4.40 -21.55
CA THR A 91 14.17 3.22 -21.30
C THR A 91 13.93 3.00 -19.81
N ALA A 92 14.94 3.14 -18.96
CA ALA A 92 14.79 3.07 -17.51
C ALA A 92 13.82 4.15 -16.99
N PHE A 93 13.96 5.39 -17.47
CA PHE A 93 13.08 6.49 -17.12
C PHE A 93 11.61 6.18 -17.44
N PHE A 94 11.30 5.87 -18.70
CA PHE A 94 9.92 5.61 -19.11
C PHE A 94 9.34 4.33 -18.49
N ARG A 95 10.15 3.27 -18.32
CA ARG A 95 9.71 2.03 -17.66
C ARG A 95 9.27 2.31 -16.22
N LEU A 96 10.14 2.95 -15.43
CA LEU A 96 9.84 3.23 -14.03
C LEU A 96 8.72 4.26 -13.89
N ALA A 97 8.65 5.26 -14.76
CA ALA A 97 7.56 6.24 -14.78
C ALA A 97 6.21 5.58 -15.10
N ALA A 98 6.14 4.72 -16.12
CA ALA A 98 4.94 3.96 -16.45
C ALA A 98 4.52 3.05 -15.28
N LEU A 99 5.47 2.34 -14.67
CA LEU A 99 5.21 1.47 -13.53
C LEU A 99 4.63 2.25 -12.34
N ALA A 100 5.23 3.40 -12.02
CA ALA A 100 4.77 4.27 -10.94
C ALA A 100 3.35 4.81 -11.22
N LEU A 101 3.05 5.19 -12.47
CA LEU A 101 1.71 5.64 -12.88
C LEU A 101 0.67 4.52 -12.77
N PHE A 102 0.95 3.32 -13.27
CA PHE A 102 0.00 2.20 -13.15
C PHE A 102 -0.20 1.80 -11.68
N ALA A 103 0.86 1.76 -10.88
CA ALA A 103 0.77 1.47 -9.46
C ALA A 103 -0.04 2.54 -8.71
N SER A 104 0.13 3.83 -9.04
CA SER A 104 -0.64 4.90 -8.41
C SER A 104 -2.12 4.87 -8.78
N LEU A 105 -2.47 4.46 -10.00
CA LEU A 105 -3.87 4.23 -10.41
C LEU A 105 -4.53 3.15 -9.55
N VAL A 106 -3.87 1.99 -9.42
CA VAL A 106 -4.41 0.88 -8.64
C VAL A 106 -4.53 1.26 -7.17
N THR A 107 -3.53 1.96 -6.62
CA THR A 107 -3.55 2.48 -5.24
C THR A 107 -4.67 3.49 -5.03
N ALA A 108 -4.95 4.35 -6.01
CA ALA A 108 -6.02 5.34 -5.92
C ALA A 108 -7.42 4.71 -5.98
N THR A 109 -7.57 3.58 -6.69
CA THR A 109 -8.86 2.95 -7.01
C THR A 109 -9.17 1.70 -6.20
N THR A 110 -8.28 1.28 -5.30
CA THR A 110 -8.46 0.10 -4.44
C THR A 110 -8.61 0.55 -3.00
N THR A 111 -9.67 0.11 -2.31
CA THR A 111 -9.86 0.41 -0.89
C THR A 111 -9.00 -0.52 -0.03
N THR A 112 -8.79 -0.16 1.23
CA THR A 112 -8.06 -1.03 2.16
C THR A 112 -8.81 -2.34 2.43
N GLY A 113 -10.14 -2.31 2.47
CA GLY A 113 -10.98 -3.52 2.64
C GLY A 113 -10.85 -4.46 1.45
N ASP A 114 -10.93 -3.92 0.24
CA ASP A 114 -10.72 -4.67 -1.00
C ASP A 114 -9.37 -5.40 -1.05
N PHE A 115 -8.33 -4.75 -0.51
CA PHE A 115 -7.00 -5.31 -0.44
C PHE A 115 -6.92 -6.50 0.54
N ILE A 116 -7.56 -6.39 1.71
CA ILE A 116 -7.69 -7.50 2.67
C ILE A 116 -8.40 -8.68 2.01
N ASP A 117 -9.48 -8.43 1.26
CA ASP A 117 -10.23 -9.49 0.57
C ASP A 117 -9.37 -10.19 -0.50
N VAL A 118 -8.53 -9.46 -1.22
CA VAL A 118 -7.60 -10.06 -2.19
C VAL A 118 -6.58 -10.93 -1.49
N ILE A 119 -5.98 -10.47 -0.38
CA ILE A 119 -5.02 -11.29 0.38
C ILE A 119 -5.70 -12.53 0.94
N THR A 120 -6.92 -12.39 1.47
CA THR A 120 -7.71 -13.52 1.99
C THR A 120 -7.95 -14.55 0.90
N ARG A 121 -8.37 -14.12 -0.31
CA ARG A 121 -8.52 -15.03 -1.45
C ARG A 121 -7.21 -15.67 -1.89
N ALA A 122 -6.10 -14.93 -1.85
CA ALA A 122 -4.78 -15.47 -2.16
C ALA A 122 -4.29 -16.50 -1.12
N ALA A 123 -4.85 -16.51 0.09
CA ALA A 123 -4.56 -17.49 1.13
C ALA A 123 -5.37 -18.80 1.00
N LEU A 124 -6.46 -18.83 0.23
CA LEU A 124 -7.26 -20.04 -0.04
C LEU A 124 -6.45 -21.26 -0.54
N PRO A 125 -5.47 -21.14 -1.46
CA PRO A 125 -4.64 -22.29 -1.84
C PRO A 125 -3.82 -22.84 -0.66
N LEU A 126 -3.37 -21.99 0.28
CA LEU A 126 -2.65 -22.44 1.48
C LEU A 126 -3.58 -23.16 2.46
N GLU A 127 -4.85 -22.77 2.48
CA GLU A 127 -5.90 -23.47 3.25
C GLU A 127 -6.17 -24.86 2.70
N ARG A 128 -6.15 -25.04 1.38
CA ARG A 128 -6.26 -26.38 0.77
C ARG A 128 -5.09 -27.31 1.13
N ILE A 129 -3.92 -26.74 1.41
CA ILE A 129 -2.72 -27.49 1.84
C ILE A 129 -2.72 -27.71 3.37
N GLY A 130 -3.69 -27.12 4.10
CA GLY A 130 -3.84 -27.26 5.55
C GLY A 130 -2.83 -26.44 6.37
N LEU A 131 -2.09 -25.52 5.75
CA LEU A 131 -1.06 -24.73 6.43
C LEU A 131 -1.66 -23.57 7.24
N VAL A 132 -2.71 -22.92 6.72
CA VAL A 132 -3.30 -21.71 7.32
C VAL A 132 -4.79 -21.63 6.98
N ARG A 133 -5.61 -21.03 7.84
CA ARG A 133 -7.03 -20.72 7.54
C ARG A 133 -7.12 -19.32 6.93
N ALA A 134 -7.65 -19.18 5.71
CA ALA A 134 -7.69 -17.89 5.02
C ALA A 134 -8.46 -16.83 5.81
N GLN A 135 -9.54 -17.22 6.47
CA GLN A 135 -10.35 -16.35 7.35
C GLN A 135 -9.54 -15.78 8.53
N ASP A 136 -8.65 -16.57 9.13
CA ASP A 136 -7.84 -16.12 10.27
C ASP A 136 -6.76 -15.13 9.80
N VAL A 137 -6.23 -15.31 8.58
CA VAL A 137 -5.31 -14.35 7.94
C VAL A 137 -6.01 -13.03 7.65
N GLY A 138 -7.19 -13.08 7.04
CA GLY A 138 -7.99 -11.89 6.75
C GLY A 138 -8.35 -11.11 8.01
N LEU A 139 -8.81 -11.82 9.05
CA LEU A 139 -9.07 -11.23 10.37
C LEU A 139 -7.82 -10.56 10.95
N SER A 140 -6.68 -11.26 10.94
CA SER A 140 -5.42 -10.75 11.50
C SER A 140 -4.99 -9.45 10.81
N ILE A 141 -5.02 -9.41 9.48
CA ILE A 141 -4.65 -8.21 8.71
C ILE A 141 -5.65 -7.08 8.97
N GLY A 142 -6.95 -7.38 9.01
CA GLY A 142 -7.98 -6.41 9.34
C GLY A 142 -7.80 -5.78 10.72
N LEU A 143 -7.47 -6.60 11.73
CA LEU A 143 -7.15 -6.11 13.08
C LEU A 143 -5.90 -5.22 13.04
N VAL A 144 -4.82 -5.64 12.39
CA VAL A 144 -3.59 -4.82 12.27
C VAL A 144 -3.91 -3.46 11.67
N ILE A 145 -4.60 -3.41 10.53
CA ILE A 145 -4.93 -2.15 9.85
C ILE A 145 -5.80 -1.25 10.72
N ARG A 146 -6.74 -1.83 11.48
CA ARG A 146 -7.59 -1.08 12.42
C ARG A 146 -6.82 -0.55 13.64
N PHE A 147 -5.89 -1.32 14.18
CA PHE A 147 -5.17 -0.97 15.41
C PHE A 147 -3.95 -0.10 15.20
N VAL A 148 -3.34 -0.09 14.01
CA VAL A 148 -2.21 0.81 13.71
C VAL A 148 -2.53 2.28 14.01
N PRO A 149 -3.65 2.87 13.53
CA PRO A 149 -4.03 4.24 13.87
C PRO A 149 -4.22 4.46 15.38
N GLU A 150 -4.78 3.48 16.08
CA GLU A 150 -5.01 3.54 17.52
C GLU A 150 -3.69 3.54 18.30
N ILE A 151 -2.75 2.66 17.95
CA ILE A 151 -1.41 2.60 18.54
C ILE A 151 -0.66 3.92 18.32
N VAL A 152 -0.75 4.50 17.11
CA VAL A 152 -0.17 5.81 16.81
C VAL A 152 -0.77 6.90 17.70
N SER A 153 -2.09 6.92 17.88
CA SER A 153 -2.76 7.88 18.76
C SER A 153 -2.34 7.72 20.22
N ARG A 154 -2.21 6.48 20.71
CA ARG A 154 -1.69 6.20 22.06
C ARG A 154 -0.25 6.67 22.23
N TYR A 155 0.60 6.45 21.23
CA TYR A 155 1.97 6.96 21.21
C TYR A 155 1.99 8.50 21.30
N GLU A 156 1.17 9.19 20.49
CA GLU A 156 1.04 10.65 20.53
C GLU A 156 0.59 11.13 21.92
N ALA A 157 -0.40 10.50 22.53
CA ALA A 157 -0.87 10.83 23.88
C ALA A 157 0.22 10.64 24.96
N ILE A 158 0.98 9.55 24.90
CA ILE A 158 2.10 9.30 25.82
C ILE A 158 3.19 10.36 25.64
N ARG A 159 3.56 10.66 24.39
CA ARG A 159 4.56 11.69 24.07
C ARG A 159 4.15 13.06 24.60
N ASP A 160 2.89 13.45 24.40
CA ASP A 160 2.38 14.75 24.81
C ASP A 160 2.29 14.85 26.35
N ALA A 161 1.96 13.74 27.04
CA ALA A 161 2.02 13.67 28.50
C ALA A 161 3.44 13.79 29.06
N HIS A 162 4.44 13.21 28.40
CA HIS A 162 5.85 13.38 28.78
C HIS A 162 6.30 14.84 28.60
N HIS A 163 5.90 15.46 27.49
CA HIS A 163 6.21 16.86 27.21
C HIS A 163 5.57 17.79 28.27
N ALA A 164 4.32 17.56 28.65
CA ALA A 164 3.65 18.32 29.71
C ALA A 164 4.32 18.19 31.08
N ARG A 165 4.98 17.05 31.34
CA ARG A 165 5.74 16.80 32.58
C ARG A 165 7.19 17.30 32.54
N GLY A 166 7.62 17.91 31.43
CA GLY A 166 9.01 18.33 31.24
C GLY A 166 10.01 17.17 31.18
N LEU A 167 9.53 15.94 30.93
CA LEU A 167 10.37 14.76 30.89
C LEU A 167 11.01 14.62 29.50
N LYS A 168 12.28 14.23 29.45
CA LYS A 168 12.96 13.90 28.19
C LYS A 168 12.32 12.66 27.55
N LEU A 169 12.12 12.71 26.23
CA LEU A 169 11.59 11.59 25.46
C LEU A 169 12.66 10.51 25.31
N ASN A 170 12.67 9.56 26.25
CA ASN A 170 13.47 8.35 26.15
C ASN A 170 12.64 7.25 25.46
N PRO A 171 13.17 6.57 24.41
CA PRO A 171 12.42 5.54 23.68
C PRO A 171 11.84 4.45 24.59
N ILE A 172 12.60 4.03 25.60
CA ILE A 172 12.18 3.01 26.57
C ILE A 172 10.99 3.50 27.41
N SER A 173 11.00 4.78 27.81
CA SER A 173 9.95 5.37 28.64
C SER A 173 8.60 5.46 27.91
N VAL A 174 8.61 5.50 26.58
CA VAL A 174 7.40 5.50 25.74
C VAL A 174 7.03 4.08 25.32
N ALA A 175 8.01 3.24 24.98
CA ALA A 175 7.78 1.89 24.50
C ALA A 175 7.16 0.99 25.58
N VAL A 176 7.63 1.05 26.83
CA VAL A 176 7.13 0.17 27.90
C VAL A 176 5.63 0.39 28.15
N PRO A 177 5.12 1.63 28.40
CA PRO A 177 3.69 1.87 28.55
C PRO A 177 2.89 1.52 27.29
N LEU A 178 3.42 1.79 26.11
CA LEU A 178 2.75 1.48 24.84
C LEU A 178 2.59 -0.03 24.66
N ILE A 179 3.62 -0.83 24.95
CA ILE A 179 3.57 -2.29 24.87
C ILE A 179 2.55 -2.84 25.86
N ILE A 180 2.61 -2.40 27.14
CA ILE A 180 1.68 -2.88 28.18
C ILE A 180 0.22 -2.58 27.80
N THR A 181 -0.06 -1.35 27.36
CA THR A 181 -1.43 -0.97 26.95
C THR A 181 -1.88 -1.70 25.69
N THR A 182 -0.98 -1.97 24.75
CA THR A 182 -1.28 -2.73 23.53
C THR A 182 -1.57 -4.21 23.84
N LEU A 183 -0.77 -4.84 24.71
CA LEU A 183 -0.99 -6.23 25.15
C LEU A 183 -2.33 -6.38 25.90
N ARG A 184 -2.63 -5.46 26.81
CA ARG A 184 -3.94 -5.45 27.50
C ARG A 184 -5.10 -5.37 26.51
N SER A 185 -5.02 -4.48 25.53
CA SER A 185 -6.05 -4.39 24.50
C SER A 185 -6.13 -5.67 23.66
N ALA A 186 -4.99 -6.29 23.33
CA ALA A 186 -4.98 -7.56 22.61
C ALA A 186 -5.73 -8.66 23.39
N ASP A 187 -5.55 -8.75 24.71
CA ASP A 187 -6.28 -9.70 25.57
C ASP A 187 -7.79 -9.41 25.61
N GLU A 188 -8.17 -8.14 25.74
CA GLU A 188 -9.58 -7.71 25.68
C GLU A 188 -10.23 -8.05 24.33
N ILE A 189 -9.51 -7.84 23.23
CA ILE A 189 -10.00 -8.16 21.88
C ILE A 189 -10.08 -9.67 21.67
N ALA A 190 -9.09 -10.44 22.13
CA ALA A 190 -9.09 -11.89 22.03
C ALA A 190 -10.28 -12.49 22.79
N SER A 191 -10.53 -12.05 24.03
CA SER A 191 -11.69 -12.49 24.80
C SER A 191 -13.01 -12.14 24.12
N ALA A 192 -13.11 -10.96 23.49
CA ALA A 192 -14.29 -10.56 22.73
C ALA A 192 -14.50 -11.40 21.45
N ILE A 193 -13.43 -11.76 20.75
CA ILE A 193 -13.46 -12.65 19.57
C ILE A 193 -13.96 -14.05 19.97
N ASP A 194 -13.44 -14.59 21.08
CA ASP A 194 -13.84 -15.89 21.60
C ASP A 194 -15.31 -15.88 22.07
N ALA A 195 -15.76 -14.82 22.76
CA ALA A 195 -17.15 -14.65 23.18
C ALA A 195 -18.14 -14.56 22.00
N ARG A 196 -17.70 -13.99 20.87
CA ARG A 196 -18.49 -13.92 19.62
C ARG A 196 -18.45 -15.22 18.81
N GLY A 197 -17.64 -16.21 19.20
CA GLY A 197 -17.55 -17.50 18.53
C GLY A 197 -16.86 -17.47 17.17
N ILE A 198 -16.12 -16.41 16.82
CA ILE A 198 -15.52 -16.22 15.49
C ILE A 198 -14.49 -17.32 15.18
N ARG A 199 -13.78 -17.84 16.17
CA ARG A 199 -12.83 -18.96 16.01
C ARG A 199 -13.48 -20.30 15.68
N ARG A 200 -14.78 -20.47 15.97
CA ARG A 200 -15.45 -21.79 16.06
C ARG A 200 -16.19 -22.23 14.80
N GLN A 201 -16.14 -21.48 13.70
CA GLN A 201 -16.69 -21.96 12.43
C GLN A 201 -15.76 -23.05 11.83
N LYS A 202 -16.13 -24.30 12.12
CA LYS A 202 -15.74 -25.51 11.38
C LYS A 202 -16.51 -25.57 10.07
#